data_AF-A0A6C0P295-F1
#
_entry.id   AF-A0A6C0P295-F1
#
_cell.length_a   1.000
_cell.length_b   1.000
_cell.length_c   1.000
_cell.angle_alpha   90.00
_cell.angle_beta   90.00
_cell.angle_gamma   90.00
#
_symmetry.space_group_name_H-M   'P 1'
#
loop_
_entity.id
_entity.type
_entity.pdbx_description
1 polymer ?
#
loop_
_entity_poly.entity_id
_entity_poly.type
_entity_poly.pdbx_seq_one_letter_code
_entity_poly.pdbx_strand_id
1 'polypeptide(L)'
;MRSDKGRKIIVLAALLLLVITAVCAWCPWVGRSYAADRTTAHFRLEWKDTADGCGFDCPDCGVKQTRRTMFGTKVSVAYQCGQLPSEPASADNRTKTYFVSFLGTVHE
;
A
#
# COMPACT_ATOMS: atom_id res chain seq x y z
N MET A 1 -12.49 22.50 -44.61
CA MET A 1 -12.83 22.82 -43.20
C MET A 1 -13.05 21.61 -42.26
N ARG A 2 -12.92 20.35 -42.70
CA ARG A 2 -13.07 19.15 -41.81
C ARG A 2 -11.84 18.83 -40.94
N SER A 3 -10.66 19.33 -41.31
CA SER A 3 -9.38 18.97 -40.66
C SER A 3 -9.22 19.52 -39.23
N ASP A 4 -9.71 20.73 -38.94
CA ASP A 4 -9.54 21.35 -37.62
C ASP A 4 -10.36 20.70 -36.50
N LYS A 5 -11.51 20.10 -36.83
CA LYS A 5 -12.40 19.50 -35.83
C LYS A 5 -11.80 18.22 -35.24
N GLY A 6 -11.21 17.38 -36.10
CA GLY A 6 -10.51 16.16 -35.68
C GLY A 6 -9.27 16.44 -34.84
N ARG A 7 -8.47 17.44 -35.23
CA ARG A 7 -7.27 17.84 -34.47
C ARG A 7 -7.62 18.33 -33.06
N LYS A 8 -8.70 19.12 -32.92
CA LYS A 8 -9.19 19.58 -31.61
C LYS A 8 -9.64 18.43 -30.70
N ILE A 9 -10.34 17.43 -31.25
CA ILE A 9 -10.78 16.25 -30.47
C ILE A 9 -9.58 15.44 -29.98
N ILE A 10 -8.59 15.20 -30.85
CA ILE A 10 -7.37 14.46 -30.48
C ILE A 10 -6.61 15.18 -29.36
N VAL A 11 -6.44 16.51 -29.47
CA VAL A 11 -5.76 17.30 -28.44
C VAL A 11 -6.53 17.26 -27.11
N LEU A 12 -7.86 17.39 -27.14
CA LEU A 12 -8.68 17.29 -25.93
C LEU A 12 -8.59 15.91 -25.29
N ALA A 13 -8.62 14.84 -26.08
CA ALA A 13 -8.48 13.47 -25.58
C ALA A 13 -7.10 13.23 -24.95
N ALA A 14 -6.03 13.74 -25.57
CA ALA A 14 -4.68 13.64 -25.03
C ALA A 14 -4.53 14.42 -23.70
N LEU A 15 -5.09 15.63 -23.62
CA LEU A 15 -5.09 16.43 -22.38
C LEU A 15 -5.88 15.72 -21.27
N LEU A 16 -7.03 15.15 -21.59
CA LEU A 16 -7.84 14.40 -20.64
C LEU A 16 -7.08 13.18 -20.11
N LEU A 17 -6.43 12.43 -21.00
CA LEU A 17 -5.62 11.28 -20.61
C LEU A 17 -4.46 11.68 -19.69
N LEU A 18 -3.79 12.80 -19.98
CA LEU A 18 -2.70 13.33 -19.16
C LEU A 18 -3.17 13.74 -17.76
N VAL A 19 -4.35 14.33 -17.64
CA VAL A 19 -4.95 14.66 -16.34
C VAL A 19 -5.29 13.39 -15.56
N ILE A 20 -5.89 12.39 -16.21
CA ILE A 20 -6.23 11.11 -15.58
C ILE A 20 -4.97 10.40 -15.08
N THR A 21 -3.91 10.33 -15.89
CA THR A 21 -2.66 9.68 -15.47
C THR A 21 -1.98 10.42 -14.33
N ALA A 22 -2.00 11.76 -14.31
CA ALA A 22 -1.47 12.55 -13.21
C ALA A 22 -2.23 12.31 -11.90
N VAL A 23 -3.57 12.26 -11.96
CA VAL A 23 -4.42 11.99 -10.79
C VAL A 23 -4.20 10.56 -10.28
N CYS A 24 -4.10 9.56 -11.16
CA CYS A 24 -3.78 8.19 -10.78
C CYS A 24 -2.36 8.05 -10.22
N ALA A 25 -1.38 8.76 -10.78
CA ALA A 25 -0.01 8.74 -10.30
C ALA A 25 0.12 9.35 -8.89
N TRP A 26 -0.64 10.41 -8.59
CA TRP A 26 -0.67 11.02 -7.26
C TRP A 26 -1.53 10.24 -6.26
N CYS A 27 -2.56 9.55 -6.74
CA CYS A 27 -3.51 8.73 -5.98
C CYS A 27 -3.99 9.38 -4.66
N PRO A 28 -4.64 10.57 -4.72
CA PRO A 28 -4.97 11.35 -3.52
C PRO A 28 -5.88 10.59 -2.52
N TRP A 29 -6.66 9.62 -2.98
CA TRP A 29 -7.52 8.78 -2.14
C TRP A 29 -6.74 7.69 -1.37
N VAL A 30 -5.53 7.33 -1.79
CA VAL A 30 -4.63 6.45 -1.03
C VAL A 30 -3.84 7.32 -0.04
N GLY A 31 -4.53 7.64 1.06
CA GLY A 31 -3.95 8.32 2.21
C GLY A 31 -3.09 7.39 3.07
N ARG A 32 -2.36 7.97 4.04
CA ARG A 32 -1.50 7.19 4.95
C ARG A 32 -2.31 6.17 5.77
N SER A 33 -3.44 6.59 6.33
CA SER A 33 -4.35 5.73 7.09
C SER A 33 -4.92 4.62 6.23
N TYR A 34 -5.44 4.96 5.05
CA TYR A 34 -5.97 3.95 4.11
C TYR A 34 -4.94 2.89 3.76
N ALA A 35 -3.70 3.30 3.45
CA ALA A 35 -2.63 2.37 3.12
C ALA A 35 -2.25 1.49 4.33
N ALA A 36 -2.15 2.07 5.53
CA ALA A 36 -1.89 1.34 6.77
C ALA A 36 -2.99 0.31 7.07
N ASP A 37 -4.26 0.70 6.96
CA ASP A 37 -5.41 -0.18 7.21
C ASP A 37 -5.46 -1.33 6.20
N ARG A 38 -5.21 -1.03 4.92
CA ARG A 38 -5.14 -2.05 3.87
C ARG A 38 -3.99 -3.03 4.09
N THR A 39 -2.80 -2.54 4.42
CA THR A 39 -1.63 -3.37 4.68
C THR A 39 -1.83 -4.25 5.91
N THR A 40 -2.37 -3.72 7.01
CA THR A 40 -2.64 -4.51 8.22
C THR A 40 -3.72 -5.56 8.00
N ALA A 41 -4.77 -5.23 7.25
CA ALA A 41 -5.80 -6.20 6.86
C ALA A 41 -5.21 -7.33 5.98
N HIS A 42 -4.39 -6.98 4.98
CA HIS A 42 -3.70 -7.96 4.15
C HIS A 42 -2.78 -8.86 4.98
N PHE A 43 -1.96 -8.28 5.85
CA PHE A 43 -1.06 -9.03 6.73
C PHE A 43 -1.84 -10.03 7.61
N ARG A 44 -2.95 -9.60 8.23
CA ARG A 44 -3.78 -10.50 9.03
C ARG A 44 -4.37 -11.65 8.21
N LEU A 45 -4.75 -11.40 6.96
CA LEU A 45 -5.24 -12.45 6.06
C LEU A 45 -4.13 -13.42 5.64
N GLU A 46 -2.92 -12.90 5.38
CA GLU A 46 -1.73 -13.68 5.02
C GLU A 46 -1.37 -14.70 6.12
N TRP A 47 -1.52 -14.32 7.39
CA TRP A 47 -1.16 -15.17 8.55
C TRP A 47 -2.35 -15.86 9.25
N LYS A 48 -3.58 -15.69 8.76
CA LYS A 48 -4.81 -16.19 9.42
C LYS A 48 -4.81 -17.70 9.62
N ASP A 49 -4.30 -18.45 8.64
CA ASP A 49 -4.37 -19.91 8.61
C ASP A 49 -3.02 -20.57 8.98
N THR A 50 -2.07 -19.79 9.52
CA THR A 50 -0.77 -20.29 9.95
C THR A 50 -0.79 -20.59 11.45
N ALA A 51 -0.45 -21.82 11.84
CA ALA A 51 -0.44 -22.26 13.24
C ALA A 51 0.56 -21.45 14.09
N ASP A 52 1.78 -21.24 13.57
CA ASP A 52 2.77 -20.30 14.12
C ASP A 52 2.63 -18.94 13.44
N GLY A 53 1.51 -18.28 13.71
CA GLY A 53 1.19 -16.99 13.11
C GLY A 53 2.22 -15.90 13.42
N CYS A 54 2.30 -14.93 12.52
CA CYS A 54 2.98 -13.67 12.79
C CYS A 54 1.95 -12.60 13.16
N GLY A 55 2.33 -11.72 14.08
CA GLY A 55 1.44 -10.72 14.65
C GLY A 55 2.12 -9.38 14.93
N PHE A 56 1.29 -8.44 15.37
CA PHE A 56 1.72 -7.12 15.81
C PHE A 56 1.71 -6.97 17.34
N ASP A 57 1.47 -8.06 18.09
CA ASP A 57 1.49 -8.10 19.56
C ASP A 57 2.94 -8.13 20.09
N CYS A 58 3.70 -7.09 19.78
CA CYS A 58 5.07 -6.95 20.26
C CYS A 58 5.43 -5.48 20.51
N PRO A 59 6.38 -5.22 21.44
CA PRO A 59 6.88 -3.87 21.66
C PRO A 59 7.41 -3.31 20.35
N ASP A 60 6.91 -2.15 19.96
CA ASP A 60 7.31 -1.50 18.71
C ASP A 60 6.97 -2.34 17.45
N CYS A 61 5.84 -3.03 17.40
CA CYS A 61 5.30 -3.64 16.18
C CYS A 61 4.17 -2.83 15.54
N GLY A 62 3.77 -3.20 14.32
CA GLY A 62 2.77 -2.48 13.51
C GLY A 62 3.38 -1.60 12.42
N VAL A 63 2.61 -0.63 11.92
CA VAL A 63 3.03 0.23 10.81
C VAL A 63 4.11 1.22 11.27
N LYS A 64 5.29 1.15 10.64
CA LYS A 64 6.45 2.00 10.95
C LYS A 64 6.59 3.20 10.05
N GLN A 65 6.38 2.99 8.76
CA GLN A 65 6.58 4.03 7.78
C GLN A 65 5.53 3.93 6.69
N THR A 66 5.09 5.09 6.21
CA THR A 66 4.22 5.19 5.05
C THR A 66 4.78 6.24 4.12
N ARG A 67 5.17 5.82 2.92
CA ARG A 67 5.78 6.69 1.90
C ARG A 67 4.97 6.62 0.61
N ARG A 68 4.43 7.75 0.19
CA ARG A 68 3.76 7.87 -1.12
C ARG A 68 4.77 7.68 -2.26
N THR A 69 4.36 6.96 -3.28
CA THR A 69 5.12 6.76 -4.53
C THR A 69 4.21 7.03 -5.72
N MET A 70 4.75 7.02 -6.95
CA MET A 70 3.88 7.05 -8.11
C MET A 70 2.97 5.82 -8.10
N PHE A 71 1.68 6.03 -8.35
CA PHE A 71 0.64 5.01 -8.45
C PHE A 71 0.40 4.19 -7.17
N GLY A 72 0.78 4.72 -6.00
CA GLY A 72 0.51 4.03 -4.75
C GLY A 72 1.29 4.54 -3.53
N THR A 73 1.39 3.69 -2.53
CA THR A 73 2.03 4.00 -1.25
C THR A 73 2.76 2.77 -0.72
N LYS A 74 4.03 2.93 -0.34
CA LYS A 74 4.80 1.92 0.37
C LYS A 74 4.52 2.01 1.87
N VAL A 75 4.28 0.87 2.50
CA VAL A 75 3.99 0.74 3.92
C VAL A 75 4.95 -0.27 4.51
N SER A 76 5.79 0.14 5.44
CA SER A 76 6.68 -0.76 6.17
C SER A 76 6.03 -1.13 7.50
N VAL A 77 5.95 -2.42 7.79
CA VAL A 77 5.41 -2.97 9.03
C VAL A 77 6.50 -3.74 9.77
N ALA A 78 6.51 -3.60 11.10
CA ALA A 78 7.28 -4.44 12.00
C ALA A 78 6.36 -5.51 12.60
N TYR A 79 6.82 -6.74 12.68
CA TYR A 79 6.06 -7.88 13.17
C TYR A 79 6.96 -8.91 13.84
N GLN A 80 6.35 -9.82 14.60
CA GLN A 80 7.02 -10.95 15.24
C GLN A 80 6.22 -12.23 15.00
N CYS A 81 6.88 -13.38 15.01
CA CYS A 81 6.28 -14.69 14.77
C CYS A 81 6.64 -15.65 15.89
N GLY A 82 5.76 -16.62 16.17
CA GLY A 82 6.08 -17.75 17.05
C GLY A 82 6.34 -17.37 18.50
N GLN A 83 5.69 -16.31 19.01
CA GLN A 83 5.86 -15.90 20.39
C GLN A 83 5.02 -16.81 21.30
N LEU A 84 5.70 -17.75 21.98
CA LEU A 84 5.10 -18.44 23.12
C LEU A 84 4.88 -17.42 24.24
N PRO A 85 3.73 -17.43 24.94
CA PRO A 85 3.45 -16.47 26.02
C PRO A 85 4.45 -16.52 27.19
N SER A 86 5.29 -17.55 27.24
CA SER A 86 6.33 -17.77 28.25
C SER A 86 7.74 -17.32 27.86
N GLU A 87 7.97 -16.96 26.59
CA GLU A 87 9.29 -16.54 26.11
C GLU A 87 9.41 -15.01 26.16
N PRO A 88 10.55 -14.46 26.62
CA PRO A 88 10.79 -13.03 26.52
C PRO A 88 10.73 -12.63 25.04
N ALA A 89 10.08 -11.51 24.73
CA ALA A 89 10.01 -11.02 23.37
C ALA A 89 11.43 -10.96 22.79
N SER A 90 11.70 -11.77 21.75
CA SER A 90 12.97 -11.66 21.05
C SER A 90 13.07 -10.25 20.49
N ALA A 91 14.22 -9.59 20.70
CA ALA A 91 14.42 -8.18 20.37
C ALA A 91 14.37 -7.89 18.86
N ASP A 92 14.30 -8.92 18.02
CA ASP A 92 14.36 -8.81 16.57
C ASP A 92 12.96 -8.72 15.96
N ASN A 93 12.43 -7.50 15.96
CA ASN A 93 11.26 -7.15 15.16
C ASN A 93 11.60 -7.34 13.67
N ARG A 94 10.89 -8.23 12.99
CA ARG A 94 11.03 -8.42 11.55
C ARG A 94 10.34 -7.27 10.84
N THR A 95 10.94 -6.74 9.77
CA THR A 95 10.34 -5.67 8.96
C THR A 95 9.95 -6.21 7.59
N LYS A 96 8.73 -5.91 7.14
CA LYS A 96 8.25 -6.21 5.78
C LYS A 96 7.65 -4.95 5.17
N THR A 97 7.88 -4.74 3.88
CA THR A 97 7.34 -3.58 3.16
C THR A 97 6.32 -4.06 2.15
N TYR A 98 5.17 -3.40 2.13
CA TYR A 98 4.09 -3.64 1.20
C TYR A 98 3.89 -2.43 0.30
N PHE A 99 3.43 -2.66 -0.93
CA PHE A 99 2.99 -1.63 -1.86
C PHE A 99 1.46 -1.66 -1.98
N VAL A 100 0.81 -0.57 -1.59
CA VAL A 100 -0.62 -0.35 -1.79
C VAL A 100 -0.80 0.45 -3.09
N SER A 101 -1.36 -0.18 -4.12
CA SER A 101 -1.59 0.45 -5.42
C SER A 101 -2.65 1.56 -5.34
N PHE A 102 -2.69 2.41 -6.36
CA PHE A 102 -3.76 3.39 -6.56
C PHE A 102 -5.15 2.75 -6.68
N LEU A 103 -5.24 1.44 -6.99
CA LEU A 103 -6.50 0.69 -7.00
C LEU A 103 -6.87 0.11 -5.62
N GLY A 104 -6.00 0.27 -4.61
CA GLY A 104 -6.21 -0.24 -3.26
C GLY A 104 -5.89 -1.72 -3.09
N THR A 105 -5.13 -2.31 -4.03
CA THR A 105 -4.58 -3.67 -3.90
C THR A 105 -3.22 -3.62 -3.19
N VAL A 106 -2.91 -4.65 -2.41
CA VAL A 106 -1.68 -4.74 -1.62
C VAL A 106 -0.77 -5.79 -2.25
N HIS A 107 0.52 -5.48 -2.38
CA HIS A 107 1.57 -6.32 -2.95
C HIS A 107 2.79 -6.32 -2.04
N GLU A 108 3.62 -7.36 -2.11
CA GLU A 108 4.94 -7.44 -1.46
C GLU A 108 6.05 -7.00 -2.41
#